data_AF-A0AAU2WZ09-F1
#
_entry.id   AF-A0AAU2WZ09-F1
#
_cell.length_a   1.000
_cell.length_b   1.000
_cell.length_c   1.000
_cell.angle_alpha   90.00
_cell.angle_beta   90.00
_cell.angle_gamma   90.00
#
_symmetry.space_group_name_H-M   'P 1'
#
loop_
_entity.id
_entity.type
_entity.pdbx_description
1 polymer ?
#
loop_
_entity_poly.entity_id
_entity_poly.type
_entity_poly.pdbx_seq_one_letter_code
_entity_poly.pdbx_strand_id
1 'polypeptide(L)'
;MEQVRKIIDDWRNRIEDHPLHQWLVEEEDAEPEKKLWFSLYFTNFIMYFRELNIYHIAYDSTTLGGSGGTAVGTAIGTAIGTAVGAGVGTAGGTAGGGGSPPPALDAPRAALTGHADEDMTHSRLFMADFKTLGWDDLLEWRPSEVFHWLFSSEVNEQLRRRTTAITKLYIEAQDPAVRYAVVEAIEACGNALFRHTSQLADRYTAKTGRELVYWGQYHLERETGHAVEDEHEAVFADMELTQEQRDDAIRLAVRAFELIDEQNSHMLQLAQETLSQGGFAFRRRTQASPPTAVEAIEREGDYQADALWPEGYSFNFWPTDPHPTQQPLVAALRNETDKVADSGVLDFFRVDDLDEGEARLRLALLFMATDTTGTPTVYRHMVPYAFPATPAERAVNRLAARFGSRSKMLYVDWHSLGLDDRLDWPVSRTLEFIYLDRATETHRDLRAVVTHHIDVTTDPLLRYWTVVALKKMTATYADAVGSLARRVEEKTGLPLPYLTLKRTPHEPAMEPDPQADAVRFDTWAASPETVDAARAAIEGIATSIFIRYNRMLDSRRQRDYPEVA
;
A
#
# COMPACT_ATOMS: atom_id res chain seq x y z
N MET A 1 22.91 -18.56 -15.03
CA MET A 1 22.07 -17.41 -15.40
C MET A 1 21.65 -17.39 -16.89
N GLU A 2 22.51 -17.75 -17.83
CA GLU A 2 22.27 -17.70 -19.30
C GLU A 2 20.88 -18.14 -19.80
N GLN A 3 20.38 -19.31 -19.37
CA GLN A 3 19.06 -19.79 -19.78
C GLN A 3 17.91 -18.88 -19.33
N VAL A 4 18.02 -18.30 -18.13
CA VAL A 4 17.03 -17.36 -17.58
C VAL A 4 17.00 -16.10 -18.47
N ARG A 5 18.18 -15.54 -18.77
CA ARG A 5 18.30 -14.36 -19.65
C ARG A 5 17.73 -14.58 -21.03
N LYS A 6 18.00 -15.73 -21.65
CA LYS A 6 17.43 -16.07 -22.95
C LYS A 6 15.89 -16.05 -22.93
N ILE A 7 15.29 -16.58 -21.87
CA ILE A 7 13.83 -16.56 -21.70
C ILE A 7 13.31 -15.12 -21.52
N ILE A 8 14.02 -14.30 -20.73
CA ILE A 8 13.69 -12.88 -20.56
C ILE A 8 13.78 -12.14 -21.90
N ASP A 9 14.83 -12.37 -22.70
CA ASP A 9 14.99 -11.77 -24.02
C ASP A 9 13.87 -12.18 -24.99
N ASP A 10 13.49 -13.46 -25.01
CA ASP A 10 12.38 -13.97 -25.82
C ASP A 10 11.05 -13.29 -25.45
N TRP A 11 10.79 -13.11 -24.14
CA TRP A 11 9.60 -12.42 -23.65
C TRP A 11 9.64 -10.90 -23.89
N ARG A 12 10.80 -10.26 -23.78
CA ARG A 12 10.98 -8.84 -24.10
C ARG A 12 10.53 -8.56 -25.54
N ASN A 13 10.98 -9.36 -26.50
CA ASN A 13 10.58 -9.21 -27.91
C ASN A 13 9.06 -9.34 -28.07
N ARG A 14 8.43 -10.28 -27.35
CA ARG A 14 6.97 -10.43 -27.38
C ARG A 14 6.25 -9.22 -26.78
N ILE A 15 6.75 -8.65 -25.69
CA ILE A 15 6.18 -7.44 -25.09
C ILE A 15 6.33 -6.26 -26.05
N GLU A 16 7.48 -6.08 -26.69
CA GLU A 16 7.68 -5.00 -27.67
C GLU A 16 6.65 -5.04 -28.81
N ASP A 17 6.24 -6.24 -29.24
CA ASP A 17 5.21 -6.44 -30.27
C ASP A 17 3.76 -6.27 -29.76
N HIS A 18 3.54 -5.97 -28.47
CA HIS A 18 2.20 -5.89 -27.90
C HIS A 18 1.38 -4.72 -28.51
N PRO A 19 0.05 -4.89 -28.77
CA PRO A 19 -0.78 -3.88 -29.42
C PRO A 19 -0.80 -2.49 -28.79
N LEU A 20 -0.57 -2.40 -27.47
CA LEU A 20 -0.40 -1.12 -26.78
C LEU A 20 0.75 -0.30 -27.38
N HIS A 21 1.91 -0.92 -27.60
CA HIS A 21 3.10 -0.20 -28.09
C HIS A 21 2.92 0.25 -29.54
N GLN A 22 2.30 -0.58 -30.38
CA GLN A 22 1.90 -0.22 -31.74
C GLN A 22 0.98 1.01 -31.73
N TRP A 23 -0.07 0.96 -30.90
CA TRP A 23 -1.00 2.08 -30.74
C TRP A 23 -0.31 3.36 -30.26
N LEU A 24 0.72 3.27 -29.40
CA LEU A 24 1.45 4.45 -28.92
C LEU A 24 2.20 5.16 -30.06
N VAL A 25 2.75 4.44 -31.04
CA VAL A 25 3.56 5.06 -32.11
C VAL A 25 2.78 5.49 -33.34
N GLU A 26 1.61 4.89 -33.60
CA GLU A 26 0.77 5.29 -34.75
C GLU A 26 0.41 6.79 -34.70
N GLU A 27 0.29 7.45 -35.85
CA GLU A 27 0.01 8.91 -35.90
C GLU A 27 -1.49 9.21 -36.00
N GLU A 28 -2.28 8.31 -36.57
CA GLU A 28 -3.64 8.63 -37.03
C GLU A 28 -4.72 8.51 -35.92
N ASP A 29 -4.42 7.85 -34.81
CA ASP A 29 -5.45 7.43 -33.85
C ASP A 29 -5.85 8.48 -32.80
N ALA A 30 -4.91 9.31 -32.35
CA ALA A 30 -5.14 10.32 -31.32
C ALA A 30 -3.93 11.26 -31.16
N GLU A 31 -4.19 12.46 -30.64
CA GLU A 31 -3.15 13.41 -30.21
C GLU A 31 -2.19 12.78 -29.19
N PRO A 32 -0.88 13.12 -29.20
CA PRO A 32 0.11 12.48 -28.32
C PRO A 32 -0.25 12.52 -26.83
N GLU A 33 -0.72 13.68 -26.33
CA GLU A 33 -1.12 13.84 -24.93
C GLU A 33 -2.32 12.97 -24.53
N LYS A 34 -3.19 12.66 -25.50
CA LYS A 34 -4.35 11.78 -25.30
C LYS A 34 -3.95 10.32 -25.29
N LYS A 35 -2.91 9.94 -26.04
CA LYS A 35 -2.37 8.59 -25.98
C LYS A 35 -1.81 8.28 -24.60
N LEU A 36 -1.16 9.26 -23.95
CA LEU A 36 -0.64 9.13 -22.57
C LEU A 36 -1.71 8.94 -21.48
N TRP A 37 -3.01 9.07 -21.80
CA TRP A 37 -4.10 8.84 -20.84
C TRP A 37 -4.14 7.40 -20.30
N PHE A 38 -3.52 6.43 -20.99
CA PHE A 38 -3.37 5.07 -20.46
C PHE A 38 -2.70 5.05 -19.08
N SER A 39 -1.79 5.99 -18.82
CA SER A 39 -1.01 6.02 -17.58
C SER A 39 -1.82 6.40 -16.34
N LEU A 40 -3.01 7.00 -16.50
CA LEU A 40 -3.94 7.18 -15.37
C LEU A 40 -4.49 5.85 -14.82
N TYR A 41 -4.46 4.80 -15.65
CA TYR A 41 -4.75 3.40 -15.26
C TYR A 41 -3.51 2.64 -14.79
N PHE A 42 -2.37 3.33 -14.70
CA PHE A 42 -1.11 2.82 -14.19
C PHE A 42 -0.57 3.64 -13.02
N THR A 43 -1.19 4.78 -12.72
CA THR A 43 -0.73 5.74 -11.71
C THR A 43 -0.49 5.08 -10.36
N ASN A 44 -1.40 4.22 -9.88
CA ASN A 44 -1.21 3.53 -8.60
C ASN A 44 0.05 2.66 -8.57
N PHE A 45 0.43 2.05 -9.69
CA PHE A 45 1.66 1.26 -9.79
C PHE A 45 2.90 2.15 -9.84
N ILE A 46 2.93 3.16 -10.72
CA ILE A 46 4.05 4.11 -10.84
C ILE A 46 4.32 4.80 -9.50
N MET A 47 3.25 5.27 -8.84
CA MET A 47 3.36 6.01 -7.58
C MET A 47 3.77 5.12 -6.40
N TYR A 48 3.45 3.82 -6.43
CA TYR A 48 3.84 2.84 -5.41
C TYR A 48 5.24 2.24 -5.64
N PHE A 49 5.87 2.54 -6.79
CA PHE A 49 7.13 1.92 -7.18
C PHE A 49 8.27 2.24 -6.21
N ARG A 50 8.23 3.41 -5.56
CA ARG A 50 9.16 3.78 -4.48
C ARG A 50 9.05 2.79 -3.31
N GLU A 51 7.84 2.56 -2.81
CA GLU A 51 7.61 1.67 -1.68
C GLU A 51 7.95 0.21 -2.05
N LEU A 52 7.64 -0.22 -3.28
CA LEU A 52 8.06 -1.52 -3.78
C LEU A 52 9.58 -1.71 -3.70
N ASN A 53 10.33 -0.69 -4.11
CA ASN A 53 11.79 -0.69 -4.07
C ASN A 53 12.33 -0.73 -2.63
N ILE A 54 11.84 0.14 -1.75
CA ILE A 54 12.30 0.22 -0.35
C ILE A 54 12.05 -1.09 0.41
N TYR A 55 10.85 -1.66 0.30
CA TYR A 55 10.44 -2.73 1.23
C TYR A 55 10.54 -4.14 0.64
N HIS A 56 10.63 -4.28 -0.68
CA HIS A 56 10.53 -5.60 -1.33
C HIS A 56 11.71 -5.92 -2.24
N ILE A 57 12.38 -4.92 -2.84
CA ILE A 57 13.52 -5.14 -3.73
C ILE A 57 14.84 -4.99 -2.96
N ALA A 58 15.01 -3.85 -2.29
CA ALA A 58 16.20 -3.54 -1.50
C ALA A 58 16.45 -4.56 -0.40
N TYR A 59 17.73 -4.81 -0.11
CA TYR A 59 18.17 -5.59 1.03
C TYR A 59 18.69 -4.64 2.10
N ASP A 60 18.03 -4.55 3.24
CA ASP A 60 18.53 -3.70 4.33
C ASP A 60 19.64 -4.44 5.10
N SER A 61 20.82 -3.81 5.20
CA SER A 61 21.95 -4.30 6.00
C SER A 61 21.63 -4.51 7.50
N THR A 62 20.57 -3.87 8.02
CA THR A 62 20.10 -4.05 9.40
C THR A 62 19.12 -5.23 9.57
N THR A 63 18.58 -5.79 8.47
CA THR A 63 17.66 -6.93 8.50
C THR A 63 18.34 -8.30 8.41
N LEU A 64 19.62 -8.35 8.03
CA LEU A 64 20.34 -9.61 7.80
C LEU A 64 21.20 -10.00 8.99
N GLY A 65 20.53 -10.26 10.11
CA GLY A 65 21.07 -10.99 11.27
C GLY A 65 20.32 -12.30 11.50
N GLY A 66 20.63 -13.32 10.70
CA GLY A 66 20.51 -14.75 11.04
C GLY A 66 19.16 -15.33 11.50
N SER A 67 18.62 -16.23 10.67
CA SER A 67 17.59 -17.26 10.95
C SER A 67 16.23 -16.77 11.49
N GLY A 68 15.22 -16.77 10.61
CA GLY A 68 13.81 -16.57 10.94
C GLY A 68 13.35 -15.14 10.70
N GLY A 69 12.15 -14.96 10.14
CA GLY A 69 11.55 -13.68 9.73
C GLY A 69 11.24 -12.68 10.86
N THR A 70 11.97 -12.72 11.97
CA THR A 70 11.85 -11.87 13.15
C THR A 70 12.64 -10.55 13.04
N ALA A 71 13.61 -10.43 12.12
CA ALA A 71 14.50 -9.27 12.05
C ALA A 71 13.87 -8.02 11.38
N VAL A 72 12.87 -8.18 10.50
CA VAL A 72 12.31 -7.06 9.72
C VAL A 72 11.49 -6.09 10.59
N GLY A 73 10.66 -6.59 11.51
CA GLY A 73 9.87 -5.74 12.41
C GLY A 73 10.73 -4.90 13.36
N THR A 74 11.83 -5.46 13.85
CA THR A 74 12.74 -4.78 14.79
C THR A 74 13.67 -3.78 14.09
N ALA A 75 14.14 -4.08 12.88
CA ALA A 75 14.96 -3.18 12.08
C ALA A 75 14.18 -1.93 11.64
N ILE A 76 12.94 -2.11 11.15
CA ILE A 76 12.04 -1.00 10.80
C ILE A 76 11.71 -0.15 12.06
N GLY A 77 11.41 -0.79 13.19
CA GLY A 77 11.16 -0.07 14.45
C GLY A 77 12.36 0.75 14.95
N THR A 78 13.59 0.24 14.76
CA THR A 78 14.84 0.90 15.21
C THR A 78 15.27 2.03 14.27
N ALA A 79 15.17 1.83 12.95
CA ALA A 79 15.47 2.86 11.96
C ALA A 79 14.52 4.07 12.09
N ILE A 80 13.23 3.82 12.31
CA ILE A 80 12.23 4.88 12.49
C ILE A 80 12.38 5.55 13.88
N GLY A 81 12.67 4.80 14.94
CA GLY A 81 12.89 5.35 16.29
C GLY A 81 14.08 6.32 16.38
N THR A 82 15.11 6.13 15.56
CA THR A 82 16.31 6.99 15.58
C THR A 82 16.06 8.35 14.88
N ALA A 83 15.10 8.44 13.96
CA ALA A 83 14.74 9.67 13.26
C ALA A 83 13.87 10.64 14.08
N VAL A 84 13.25 10.18 15.18
CA VAL A 84 12.37 11.00 16.05
C VAL A 84 13.14 11.71 17.18
N GLY A 85 14.47 11.54 17.27
CA GLY A 85 15.28 12.04 18.40
C GLY A 85 16.15 13.28 18.16
N ALA A 86 16.27 13.84 16.95
CA ALA A 86 17.26 14.89 16.68
C ALA A 86 16.62 16.25 16.33
N GLY A 87 16.20 16.98 17.37
CA GLY A 87 15.89 18.40 17.32
C GLY A 87 16.78 19.22 18.25
N VAL A 88 17.63 20.06 17.64
CA VAL A 88 18.37 21.22 18.21
C VAL A 88 19.57 20.94 19.12
N GLY A 89 20.78 21.25 18.61
CA GLY A 89 21.97 21.47 19.43
C GLY A 89 23.29 21.35 18.66
N THR A 90 23.78 22.45 18.09
CA THR A 90 25.17 22.60 17.67
C THR A 90 26.10 22.67 18.89
N ALA A 91 26.86 21.62 19.18
CA ALA A 91 28.15 21.71 19.89
C ALA A 91 28.89 20.37 19.81
N GLY A 92 30.18 20.42 19.50
CA GLY A 92 31.05 19.26 19.38
C GLY A 92 31.21 18.47 20.68
N GLY A 93 31.22 17.15 20.56
CA GLY A 93 31.52 16.22 21.64
C GLY A 93 31.83 14.84 21.08
N THR A 94 33.10 14.47 21.11
CA THR A 94 33.62 13.13 20.82
C THR A 94 33.27 12.14 21.94
N ALA A 95 32.48 11.12 21.65
CA ALA A 95 32.44 9.81 22.33
C ALA A 95 31.58 8.88 21.43
N GLY A 96 32.05 7.71 20.97
CA GLY A 96 32.53 6.62 21.82
C GLY A 96 31.41 5.59 22.02
N GLY A 97 30.77 5.12 20.93
CA GLY A 97 29.79 4.04 20.93
C GLY A 97 30.21 2.98 19.92
N GLY A 98 30.85 1.91 20.41
CA GLY A 98 31.31 0.78 19.61
C GLY A 98 30.17 -0.15 19.22
N GLY A 99 29.25 0.33 18.38
CA GLY A 99 28.44 -0.56 17.55
C GLY A 99 29.30 -0.97 16.35
N SER A 100 29.59 -2.26 16.21
CA SER A 100 30.13 -2.75 14.94
C SER A 100 29.18 -2.33 13.82
N PRO A 101 29.68 -1.76 12.70
CA PRO A 101 28.82 -1.47 11.58
C PRO A 101 28.10 -2.75 11.13
N PRO A 102 26.85 -2.66 10.64
CA PRO A 102 26.16 -3.82 10.08
C PRO A 102 27.05 -4.51 9.04
N PRO A 103 27.01 -5.85 8.93
CA PRO A 103 27.80 -6.55 7.92
C PRO A 103 27.46 -6.00 6.54
N ALA A 104 28.50 -5.70 5.74
CA ALA A 104 28.32 -5.29 4.36
C ALA A 104 27.53 -6.36 3.59
N LEU A 105 26.56 -5.94 2.77
CA LEU A 105 25.84 -6.84 1.86
C LEU A 105 26.83 -7.52 0.90
N ASP A 106 26.54 -8.75 0.51
CA ASP A 106 27.26 -9.38 -0.60
C ASP A 106 26.94 -8.66 -1.92
N ALA A 107 27.84 -8.79 -2.89
CA ALA A 107 27.78 -8.03 -4.14
C ALA A 107 26.42 -8.11 -4.87
N PRO A 108 25.75 -9.29 -4.97
CA PRO A 108 24.44 -9.38 -5.60
C PRO A 108 23.36 -8.55 -4.89
N ARG A 109 23.30 -8.62 -3.55
CA ARG A 109 22.31 -7.85 -2.77
C ARG A 109 22.60 -6.34 -2.81
N ALA A 110 23.88 -5.97 -2.78
CA ALA A 110 24.30 -4.58 -2.91
C ALA A 110 23.90 -3.99 -4.27
N ALA A 111 24.10 -4.73 -5.36
CA ALA A 111 23.72 -4.30 -6.71
C ALA A 111 22.20 -4.08 -6.83
N LEU A 112 21.38 -5.02 -6.37
CA LEU A 112 19.91 -4.87 -6.38
C LEU A 112 19.42 -3.72 -5.50
N THR A 113 20.11 -3.45 -4.38
CA THR A 113 19.77 -2.32 -3.50
C THR A 113 20.14 -0.99 -4.14
N GLY A 114 21.28 -0.91 -4.84
CA GLY A 114 21.68 0.29 -5.58
C GLY A 114 20.68 0.65 -6.69
N HIS A 115 20.25 -0.34 -7.47
CA HIS A 115 19.20 -0.15 -8.48
C HIS A 115 17.88 0.32 -7.84
N ALA A 116 17.48 -0.27 -6.71
CA ALA A 116 16.25 0.13 -6.03
C ALA A 116 16.24 1.60 -5.61
N ASP A 117 17.40 2.17 -5.23
CA ASP A 117 17.52 3.59 -4.88
C ASP A 117 17.27 4.53 -6.07
N GLU A 118 17.62 4.10 -7.29
CA GLU A 118 17.43 4.89 -8.51
C GLU A 118 15.94 4.93 -8.92
N ASP A 119 15.29 3.78 -8.90
CA ASP A 119 13.88 3.59 -9.26
C ASP A 119 12.90 4.30 -8.32
N MET A 120 13.34 4.57 -7.10
CA MET A 120 12.56 5.38 -6.14
C MET A 120 12.25 6.79 -6.64
N THR A 121 12.89 7.24 -7.73
CA THR A 121 12.66 8.56 -8.35
C THR A 121 11.48 8.60 -9.33
N HIS A 122 10.96 7.45 -9.78
CA HIS A 122 9.93 7.37 -10.85
C HIS A 122 8.66 8.18 -10.54
N SER A 123 8.17 8.06 -9.30
CA SER A 123 6.97 8.78 -8.85
C SER A 123 7.12 10.31 -8.97
N ARG A 124 8.32 10.86 -8.71
CA ARG A 124 8.57 12.31 -8.84
C ARG A 124 8.65 12.76 -10.28
N LEU A 125 9.31 11.97 -11.13
CA LEU A 125 9.37 12.24 -12.57
C LEU A 125 7.96 12.21 -13.17
N PHE A 126 7.17 11.18 -12.87
CA PHE A 126 5.80 11.07 -13.35
C PHE A 126 4.93 12.24 -12.90
N MET A 127 5.08 12.71 -11.66
CA MET A 127 4.36 13.90 -11.18
C MET A 127 4.76 15.19 -11.89
N ALA A 128 6.00 15.31 -12.37
CA ALA A 128 6.41 16.44 -13.20
C ALA A 128 5.67 16.43 -14.54
N ASP A 129 5.57 15.26 -15.19
CA ASP A 129 4.84 15.11 -16.44
C ASP A 129 3.33 15.28 -16.27
N PHE A 130 2.76 14.77 -15.18
CA PHE A 130 1.37 14.96 -14.81
C PHE A 130 0.98 16.44 -14.83
N LYS A 131 1.81 17.29 -14.20
CA LYS A 131 1.63 18.74 -14.19
C LYS A 131 1.90 19.36 -15.56
N THR A 132 2.92 18.89 -16.27
CA THR A 132 3.23 19.38 -17.62
C THR A 132 2.09 19.13 -18.60
N LEU A 133 1.41 17.99 -18.49
CA LEU A 133 0.27 17.62 -19.32
C LEU A 133 -1.03 18.35 -18.95
N GLY A 134 -1.03 19.17 -17.88
CA GLY A 134 -2.19 19.93 -17.44
C GLY A 134 -3.33 19.05 -16.94
N TRP A 135 -3.02 17.90 -16.34
CA TRP A 135 -4.05 16.92 -15.95
C TRP A 135 -4.91 17.36 -14.78
N ASP A 136 -4.48 18.33 -13.98
CA ASP A 136 -5.34 18.93 -12.97
C ASP A 136 -6.58 19.57 -13.61
N ASP A 137 -6.39 20.37 -14.66
CA ASP A 137 -7.48 21.00 -15.43
C ASP A 137 -8.26 19.99 -16.29
N LEU A 138 -7.59 18.93 -16.77
CA LEU A 138 -8.26 17.89 -17.56
C LEU A 138 -9.23 17.05 -16.73
N LEU A 139 -8.83 16.72 -15.49
CA LEU A 139 -9.58 15.81 -14.63
C LEU A 139 -10.62 16.56 -13.82
N GLU A 140 -10.23 17.69 -13.21
CA GLU A 140 -11.06 18.47 -12.28
C GLU A 140 -11.63 17.63 -11.12
N TRP A 141 -11.00 16.49 -10.80
CA TRP A 141 -11.45 15.59 -9.75
C TRP A 141 -11.16 16.16 -8.37
N ARG A 142 -12.12 15.96 -7.47
CA ARG A 142 -12.01 16.28 -6.05
C ARG A 142 -11.17 15.22 -5.34
N PRO A 143 -10.58 15.54 -4.17
CA PRO A 143 -9.79 14.58 -3.40
C PRO A 143 -10.48 13.23 -3.16
N SER A 144 -11.76 13.23 -2.78
CA SER A 144 -12.54 12.00 -2.57
C SER A 144 -12.64 11.14 -3.84
N GLU A 145 -12.78 11.77 -5.01
CA GLU A 145 -12.83 11.12 -6.32
C GLU A 145 -11.48 10.47 -6.66
N VAL A 146 -10.36 11.09 -6.29
CA VAL A 146 -9.01 10.54 -6.46
C VAL A 146 -8.81 9.31 -5.57
N PHE A 147 -9.12 9.41 -4.27
CA PHE A 147 -9.06 8.27 -3.34
C PHE A 147 -9.93 7.11 -3.82
N HIS A 148 -11.16 7.40 -4.23
CA HIS A 148 -12.08 6.39 -4.73
C HIS A 148 -11.58 5.75 -6.03
N TRP A 149 -11.14 6.55 -7.00
CA TRP A 149 -10.57 6.06 -8.25
C TRP A 149 -9.44 5.07 -7.99
N LEU A 150 -8.44 5.47 -7.20
CA LEU A 150 -7.26 4.65 -6.94
C LEU A 150 -7.61 3.36 -6.21
N PHE A 151 -8.39 3.45 -5.12
CA PHE A 151 -8.46 2.38 -4.13
C PHE A 151 -9.78 1.60 -4.09
N SER A 152 -10.87 2.16 -4.64
CA SER A 152 -12.21 1.59 -4.49
C SER A 152 -12.95 1.38 -5.80
N SER A 153 -12.57 2.09 -6.88
CA SER A 153 -13.24 1.96 -8.17
C SER A 153 -12.97 0.61 -8.82
N GLU A 154 -14.01 0.01 -9.40
CA GLU A 154 -13.94 -1.28 -10.10
C GLU A 154 -13.01 -1.21 -11.34
N VAL A 155 -12.90 -0.04 -11.99
CA VAL A 155 -12.03 0.12 -13.17
C VAL A 155 -10.56 -0.13 -12.85
N ASN A 156 -10.14 0.17 -11.61
CA ASN A 156 -8.77 -0.05 -11.13
C ASN A 156 -8.60 -1.36 -10.35
N GLU A 157 -9.64 -2.19 -10.25
CA GLU A 157 -9.58 -3.44 -9.48
C GLU A 157 -8.52 -4.41 -10.01
N GLN A 158 -8.44 -4.57 -11.34
CA GLN A 158 -7.43 -5.44 -11.94
C GLN A 158 -6.01 -4.89 -11.75
N LEU A 159 -5.82 -3.57 -11.81
CA LEU A 159 -4.53 -2.94 -11.51
C LEU A 159 -4.10 -3.28 -10.08
N ARG A 160 -4.97 -3.04 -9.09
CA ARG A 160 -4.66 -3.32 -7.67
C ARG A 160 -4.32 -4.79 -7.42
N ARG A 161 -5.07 -5.70 -8.06
CA ARG A 161 -4.78 -7.14 -8.03
C ARG A 161 -3.39 -7.44 -8.60
N ARG A 162 -3.04 -6.89 -9.75
CA ARG A 162 -1.74 -7.13 -10.41
C ARG A 162 -0.58 -6.50 -9.64
N THR A 163 -0.71 -5.28 -9.12
CA THR A 163 0.29 -4.66 -8.24
C THR A 163 0.56 -5.54 -7.01
N THR A 164 -0.49 -6.09 -6.42
CA THR A 164 -0.35 -7.04 -5.30
C THR A 164 0.36 -8.32 -5.74
N ALA A 165 0.00 -8.87 -6.90
CA ALA A 165 0.64 -10.08 -7.43
C ALA A 165 2.13 -9.86 -7.75
N ILE A 166 2.51 -8.72 -8.33
CA ILE A 166 3.90 -8.33 -8.57
C ILE A 166 4.67 -8.20 -7.26
N THR A 167 4.08 -7.54 -6.25
CA THR A 167 4.67 -7.44 -4.91
C THR A 167 4.99 -8.82 -4.33
N LYS A 168 4.08 -9.78 -4.50
CA LYS A 168 4.28 -11.18 -4.05
C LYS A 168 5.44 -11.87 -4.77
N LEU A 169 5.73 -11.56 -6.03
CA LEU A 169 6.88 -12.14 -6.74
C LEU A 169 8.20 -11.77 -6.04
N TYR A 170 8.37 -10.54 -5.58
CA TYR A 170 9.56 -10.11 -4.83
C TYR A 170 9.64 -10.73 -3.44
N ILE A 171 8.49 -10.90 -2.78
CA ILE A 171 8.42 -11.57 -1.47
C ILE A 171 8.74 -13.06 -1.61
N GLU A 172 8.35 -13.72 -2.69
CA GLU A 172 8.74 -15.10 -2.98
C GLU A 172 10.24 -15.19 -3.36
N ALA A 173 10.75 -14.22 -4.12
CA ALA A 173 12.13 -14.16 -4.56
C ALA A 173 13.09 -13.65 -3.47
N GLN A 174 13.34 -14.47 -2.43
CA GLN A 174 14.29 -14.14 -1.36
C GLN A 174 15.76 -14.31 -1.78
N ASP A 175 16.04 -15.30 -2.64
CA ASP A 175 17.36 -15.51 -3.23
C ASP A 175 17.71 -14.36 -4.20
N PRO A 176 18.90 -13.75 -4.11
CA PRO A 176 19.25 -12.59 -4.93
C PRO A 176 19.32 -12.89 -6.43
N ALA A 177 19.67 -14.11 -6.86
CA ALA A 177 19.67 -14.46 -8.27
C ALA A 177 18.25 -14.62 -8.83
N VAL A 178 17.35 -15.18 -8.02
CA VAL A 178 15.92 -15.28 -8.35
C VAL A 178 15.28 -13.88 -8.38
N ARG A 179 15.60 -13.03 -7.40
CA ARG A 179 15.11 -11.64 -7.35
C ARG A 179 15.57 -10.83 -8.53
N TYR A 180 16.84 -10.94 -8.91
CA TYR A 180 17.38 -10.33 -10.11
C TYR A 180 16.58 -10.69 -11.36
N ALA A 181 16.22 -11.96 -11.55
CA ALA A 181 15.41 -12.37 -12.70
C ALA A 181 14.01 -11.72 -12.74
N VAL A 182 13.40 -11.48 -11.57
CA VAL A 182 12.11 -10.77 -11.47
C VAL A 182 12.28 -9.28 -11.79
N VAL A 183 13.29 -8.62 -11.23
CA VAL A 183 13.58 -7.21 -11.51
C VAL A 183 13.89 -7.03 -13.00
N GLU A 184 14.80 -7.82 -13.56
CA GLU A 184 15.19 -7.77 -14.98
C GLU A 184 13.98 -7.95 -15.92
N ALA A 185 13.03 -8.82 -15.58
CA ALA A 185 11.81 -8.99 -16.36
C ALA A 185 10.92 -7.73 -16.35
N ILE A 186 10.82 -7.05 -15.21
CA ILE A 186 10.03 -5.82 -15.04
C ILE A 186 10.71 -4.66 -15.77
N GLU A 187 12.03 -4.53 -15.65
CA GLU A 187 12.85 -3.54 -16.36
C GLU A 187 12.77 -3.70 -17.87
N ALA A 188 12.86 -4.93 -18.38
CA ALA A 188 12.71 -5.22 -19.79
C ALA A 188 11.34 -4.77 -20.34
N CYS A 189 10.27 -4.92 -19.54
CA CYS A 189 8.95 -4.43 -19.89
C CYS A 189 8.85 -2.90 -19.83
N GLY A 190 9.42 -2.29 -18.78
CA GLY A 190 9.48 -0.84 -18.60
C GLY A 190 10.19 -0.16 -19.76
N ASN A 191 11.38 -0.63 -20.09
CA ASN A 191 12.17 -0.14 -21.21
C ASN A 191 11.42 -0.24 -22.56
N ALA A 192 10.76 -1.37 -22.83
CA ALA A 192 9.91 -1.51 -24.01
C ALA A 192 8.80 -0.44 -24.06
N LEU A 193 8.14 -0.15 -22.93
CA LEU A 193 7.16 0.93 -22.84
C LEU A 193 7.80 2.31 -23.07
N PHE A 194 8.92 2.61 -22.42
CA PHE A 194 9.58 3.92 -22.47
C PHE A 194 10.13 4.26 -23.85
N ARG A 195 10.62 3.29 -24.64
CA ARG A 195 11.02 3.53 -26.04
C ARG A 195 9.88 4.01 -26.94
N HIS A 196 8.65 3.60 -26.64
CA HIS A 196 7.47 3.99 -27.42
C HIS A 196 6.85 5.27 -26.89
N THR A 197 6.84 5.49 -25.57
CA THR A 197 6.35 6.74 -24.98
C THR A 197 7.32 7.91 -25.22
N SER A 198 8.63 7.67 -25.37
CA SER A 198 9.59 8.74 -25.71
C SER A 198 9.30 9.36 -27.08
N GLN A 199 8.92 8.55 -28.07
CA GLN A 199 8.48 9.04 -29.37
C GLN A 199 7.19 9.88 -29.28
N LEU A 200 6.28 9.55 -28.36
CA LEU A 200 5.11 10.38 -28.07
C LEU A 200 5.50 11.70 -27.39
N ALA A 201 6.42 11.65 -26.44
CA ALA A 201 6.94 12.82 -25.76
C ALA A 201 7.66 13.77 -26.73
N ASP A 202 8.40 13.26 -27.71
CA ASP A 202 9.04 14.07 -28.76
C ASP A 202 7.99 14.78 -29.62
N ARG A 203 6.93 14.08 -30.04
CA ARG A 203 5.81 14.68 -30.79
C ARG A 203 5.09 15.75 -29.96
N TYR A 204 4.83 15.47 -28.67
CA TYR A 204 4.24 16.43 -27.75
C TYR A 204 5.14 17.69 -27.59
N THR A 205 6.44 17.49 -27.46
CA THR A 205 7.43 18.56 -27.33
C THR A 205 7.50 19.40 -28.61
N ALA A 206 7.54 18.77 -29.78
CA ALA A 206 7.52 19.47 -31.06
C ALA A 206 6.26 20.34 -31.25
N LYS A 207 5.11 19.85 -30.76
CA LYS A 207 3.82 20.56 -30.83
C LYS A 207 3.70 21.70 -29.82
N THR A 208 4.18 21.51 -28.60
CA THR A 208 3.88 22.42 -27.46
C THR A 208 5.07 23.23 -26.97
N GLY A 209 6.29 22.84 -27.34
CA GLY A 209 7.54 23.36 -26.79
C GLY A 209 7.82 22.94 -25.33
N ARG A 210 7.08 21.96 -24.79
CA ARG A 210 7.19 21.50 -23.41
C ARG A 210 7.66 20.05 -23.38
N GLU A 211 8.76 19.80 -22.68
CA GLU A 211 9.34 18.46 -22.53
C GLU A 211 8.63 17.65 -21.45
N LEU A 212 8.56 16.34 -21.66
CA LEU A 212 8.09 15.35 -20.69
C LEU A 212 9.30 14.57 -20.19
N VAL A 213 9.60 14.67 -18.89
CA VAL A 213 10.81 14.11 -18.29
C VAL A 213 10.67 12.63 -17.92
N TYR A 214 9.46 12.13 -17.63
CA TYR A 214 9.23 10.72 -17.31
C TYR A 214 8.92 9.89 -18.54
N TRP A 215 8.06 10.42 -19.41
CA TRP A 215 7.70 9.74 -20.66
C TRP A 215 8.70 9.98 -21.78
N GLY A 216 9.60 10.95 -21.64
CA GLY A 216 10.56 11.34 -22.68
C GLY A 216 11.95 10.78 -22.51
N GLN A 217 12.86 11.31 -23.33
CA GLN A 217 14.23 10.83 -23.47
C GLN A 217 15.03 10.90 -22.16
N TYR A 218 14.76 11.87 -21.29
CA TYR A 218 15.43 12.00 -20.00
C TYR A 218 15.34 10.74 -19.15
N HIS A 219 14.15 10.12 -19.07
CA HIS A 219 13.96 8.89 -18.32
C HIS A 219 14.54 7.69 -19.07
N LEU A 220 14.29 7.60 -20.38
CA LEU A 220 14.75 6.50 -21.21
C LEU A 220 16.29 6.33 -21.20
N GLU A 221 17.05 7.43 -21.11
CA GLU A 221 18.52 7.38 -21.02
C GLU A 221 19.04 6.81 -19.69
N ARG A 222 18.18 6.77 -18.66
CA ARG A 222 18.49 6.24 -17.33
C ARG A 222 17.94 4.81 -17.17
N GLU A 223 16.85 4.52 -17.87
CA GLU A 223 16.25 3.20 -18.05
C GLU A 223 17.07 2.39 -19.06
N THR A 224 18.22 1.86 -18.65
CA THR A 224 19.13 1.09 -19.51
C THR A 224 18.48 -0.18 -20.10
N GLY A 225 17.36 -0.63 -19.50
CA GLY A 225 16.68 -1.88 -19.83
C GLY A 225 17.29 -3.09 -19.14
N HIS A 226 18.16 -2.86 -18.16
CA HIS A 226 18.78 -3.86 -17.31
C HIS A 226 18.62 -3.47 -15.84
N ALA A 227 18.30 -4.46 -14.99
CA ALA A 227 18.11 -4.31 -13.55
C ALA A 227 19.37 -3.89 -12.78
N VAL A 228 20.52 -3.90 -13.45
CA VAL A 228 21.79 -3.43 -12.93
C VAL A 228 22.52 -2.74 -14.06
N GLU A 229 23.25 -1.67 -13.76
CA GLU A 229 24.13 -1.03 -14.73
C GLU A 229 25.07 -2.07 -15.37
N ASP A 230 25.49 -1.84 -16.62
CA ASP A 230 26.39 -2.73 -17.37
C ASP A 230 27.66 -3.11 -16.56
N GLU A 231 28.12 -2.21 -15.68
CA GLU A 231 29.28 -2.41 -14.79
C GLU A 231 29.03 -3.49 -13.72
N HIS A 232 27.78 -3.68 -13.33
CA HIS A 232 27.30 -4.61 -12.31
C HIS A 232 26.62 -5.86 -12.89
N GLU A 233 26.30 -5.88 -14.19
CA GLU A 233 25.74 -7.05 -14.90
C GLU A 233 26.63 -8.30 -14.74
N ALA A 234 27.95 -8.10 -14.71
CA ALA A 234 28.93 -9.16 -14.47
C ALA A 234 28.73 -9.89 -13.13
N VAL A 235 28.11 -9.24 -12.13
CA VAL A 235 27.80 -9.86 -10.82
C VAL A 235 26.82 -11.02 -10.98
N PHE A 236 25.88 -10.92 -11.92
CA PHE A 236 24.83 -11.92 -12.15
C PHE A 236 25.08 -12.82 -13.35
N ALA A 237 25.74 -12.30 -14.39
CA ALA A 237 25.98 -13.02 -15.65
C ALA A 237 26.70 -14.37 -15.43
N ASP A 238 27.70 -14.36 -14.55
CA ASP A 238 28.54 -15.53 -14.27
C ASP A 238 28.00 -16.42 -13.12
N MET A 239 26.82 -16.12 -12.57
CA MET A 239 26.23 -16.92 -11.50
C MET A 239 25.80 -18.31 -11.99
N GLU A 240 26.41 -19.34 -11.41
CA GLU A 240 25.96 -20.72 -11.50
C GLU A 240 24.73 -20.92 -10.62
N LEU A 241 23.59 -21.20 -11.26
CA LEU A 241 22.33 -21.47 -10.57
C LEU A 241 22.15 -22.97 -10.38
N THR A 242 21.70 -23.37 -9.19
CA THR A 242 21.13 -24.70 -8.98
C THR A 242 19.91 -24.90 -9.89
N GLN A 243 19.48 -26.15 -10.06
CA GLN A 243 18.26 -26.43 -10.83
C GLN A 243 17.03 -25.74 -10.22
N GLU A 244 16.91 -25.78 -8.89
CA GLU A 244 15.80 -25.13 -8.16
C GLU A 244 15.81 -23.61 -8.35
N GLN A 245 16.95 -22.94 -8.13
CA GLN A 245 17.08 -21.49 -8.33
C GLN A 245 16.74 -21.09 -9.77
N ARG A 246 17.15 -21.90 -10.75
CA ARG A 246 16.86 -21.66 -12.16
C ARG A 246 15.38 -21.80 -12.48
N ASP A 247 14.74 -22.85 -11.97
CA ASP A 247 13.32 -23.09 -12.19
C ASP A 247 12.46 -22.00 -11.54
N ASP A 248 12.84 -21.56 -10.34
CA ASP A 248 12.18 -20.44 -9.66
C ASP A 248 12.39 -19.10 -10.37
N ALA A 249 13.62 -18.80 -10.79
CA ALA A 249 13.93 -17.59 -11.55
C ALA A 249 13.11 -17.51 -12.84
N ILE A 250 13.02 -18.62 -13.60
CA ILE A 250 12.21 -18.68 -14.82
C ILE A 250 10.73 -18.50 -14.49
N ARG A 251 10.21 -19.27 -13.52
CA ARG A 251 8.78 -19.23 -13.16
C ARG A 251 8.34 -17.83 -12.75
N LEU A 252 9.12 -17.16 -11.89
CA LEU A 252 8.76 -15.83 -11.39
C LEU A 252 8.96 -14.74 -12.43
N ALA A 253 10.04 -14.77 -13.22
CA ALA A 253 10.27 -13.83 -14.32
C ALA A 253 9.16 -13.92 -15.37
N VAL A 254 8.82 -15.13 -15.82
CA VAL A 254 7.70 -15.34 -16.77
C VAL A 254 6.39 -14.84 -16.19
N ARG A 255 6.14 -15.07 -14.89
CA ARG A 255 4.92 -14.56 -14.25
C ARG A 255 4.87 -13.03 -14.21
N ALA A 256 6.01 -12.35 -14.04
CA ALA A 256 6.09 -10.89 -14.12
C ALA A 256 5.69 -10.41 -15.53
N PHE A 257 6.24 -11.02 -16.59
CA PHE A 257 5.86 -10.73 -17.97
C PHE A 257 4.37 -10.92 -18.24
N GLU A 258 3.78 -12.04 -17.80
CA GLU A 258 2.34 -12.29 -17.97
C GLU A 258 1.47 -11.22 -17.29
N LEU A 259 1.83 -10.82 -16.07
CA LEU A 259 1.12 -9.78 -15.34
C LEU A 259 1.19 -8.42 -16.06
N ILE A 260 2.33 -8.10 -16.68
CA ILE A 260 2.51 -6.85 -17.42
C ILE A 260 1.83 -6.90 -18.80
N ASP A 261 1.89 -8.03 -19.51
CA ASP A 261 1.15 -8.25 -20.77
C ASP A 261 -0.36 -8.04 -20.57
N GLU A 262 -0.92 -8.66 -19.53
CA GLU A 262 -2.31 -8.45 -19.11
C GLU A 262 -2.61 -6.98 -18.74
N GLN A 263 -1.66 -6.29 -18.10
CA GLN A 263 -1.79 -4.88 -17.73
C GLN A 263 -1.77 -3.99 -18.97
N ASN A 264 -0.88 -4.21 -19.92
CA ASN A 264 -0.79 -3.46 -21.16
C ASN A 264 -2.07 -3.60 -21.98
N SER A 265 -2.63 -4.81 -22.09
CA SER A 265 -3.92 -5.05 -22.73
C SER A 265 -5.05 -4.26 -22.06
N HIS A 266 -5.10 -4.26 -20.73
CA HIS A 266 -6.13 -3.53 -19.99
C HIS A 266 -5.98 -2.00 -20.11
N MET A 267 -4.75 -1.48 -20.06
CA MET A 267 -4.48 -0.06 -20.23
C MET A 267 -4.89 0.45 -21.61
N LEU A 268 -4.57 -0.31 -22.67
CA LEU A 268 -5.00 0.01 -24.03
C LEU A 268 -6.52 0.08 -24.12
N GLN A 269 -7.21 -0.97 -23.64
CA GLN A 269 -8.66 -1.04 -23.65
C GLN A 269 -9.28 0.17 -22.93
N LEU A 270 -8.82 0.49 -21.73
CA LEU A 270 -9.36 1.59 -20.93
C LEU A 270 -9.05 2.95 -21.54
N ALA A 271 -7.88 3.15 -22.15
CA ALA A 271 -7.53 4.37 -22.85
C ALA A 271 -8.46 4.58 -24.06
N GLN A 272 -8.63 3.57 -24.90
CA GLN A 272 -9.53 3.62 -26.07
C GLN A 272 -11.00 3.82 -25.68
N GLU A 273 -11.47 3.15 -24.62
CA GLU A 273 -12.82 3.38 -24.09
C GLU A 273 -12.96 4.82 -23.58
N THR A 274 -11.96 5.35 -22.88
CA THR A 274 -11.99 6.75 -22.39
C THR A 274 -12.08 7.73 -23.54
N LEU A 275 -11.29 7.52 -24.59
CA LEU A 275 -11.31 8.35 -25.79
C LEU A 275 -12.66 8.30 -26.51
N SER A 276 -13.22 7.11 -26.70
CA SER A 276 -14.49 6.93 -27.42
C SER A 276 -15.72 7.39 -26.63
N GLN A 277 -15.67 7.41 -25.29
CA GLN A 277 -16.79 7.79 -24.43
C GLN A 277 -16.78 9.27 -24.00
N GLY A 278 -15.94 10.11 -24.59
CA GLY A 278 -15.90 11.55 -24.31
C GLY A 278 -14.96 11.97 -23.19
N GLY A 279 -13.88 11.20 -22.96
CA GLY A 279 -12.76 11.58 -22.10
C GLY A 279 -12.98 11.34 -20.61
N PHE A 280 -12.16 11.98 -19.77
CA PHE A 280 -12.22 11.80 -18.33
C PHE A 280 -13.48 12.36 -17.67
N ALA A 281 -14.23 13.22 -18.34
CA ALA A 281 -15.57 13.62 -17.88
C ALA A 281 -16.52 12.41 -17.78
N PHE A 282 -16.41 11.43 -18.70
CA PHE A 282 -17.14 10.17 -18.60
C PHE A 282 -16.69 9.36 -17.39
N ARG A 283 -15.38 9.16 -17.22
CA ARG A 283 -14.79 8.40 -16.11
C ARG A 283 -15.14 9.00 -14.75
N ARG A 284 -15.13 10.33 -14.65
CA ARG A 284 -15.53 11.04 -13.43
C ARG A 284 -16.94 10.64 -12.98
N ARG A 285 -17.91 10.72 -13.91
CA ARG A 285 -19.32 10.46 -13.65
C ARG A 285 -19.63 9.00 -13.35
N THR A 286 -18.90 8.05 -13.94
CA THR A 286 -19.25 6.63 -13.87
C THR A 286 -18.38 5.82 -12.91
N GLN A 287 -17.16 6.27 -12.64
CA GLN A 287 -16.13 5.42 -12.01
C GLN A 287 -15.30 6.13 -10.94
N ALA A 288 -15.10 7.45 -11.01
CA ALA A 288 -14.36 8.19 -9.98
C ALA A 288 -15.24 8.64 -8.80
N SER A 289 -16.53 8.86 -9.04
CA SER A 289 -17.47 9.35 -8.01
C SER A 289 -17.62 8.35 -6.85
N PRO A 290 -17.24 8.72 -5.61
CA PRO A 290 -17.47 7.89 -4.44
C PRO A 290 -18.96 7.81 -4.06
N PRO A 291 -19.36 6.80 -3.28
CA PRO A 291 -20.70 6.77 -2.69
C PRO A 291 -20.88 7.94 -1.71
N THR A 292 -21.98 8.68 -1.85
CA THR A 292 -22.40 9.73 -0.92
C THR A 292 -23.31 9.22 0.20
N ALA A 293 -23.83 8.00 0.04
CA ALA A 293 -24.60 7.28 1.03
C ALA A 293 -24.28 5.78 0.95
N VAL A 294 -24.40 5.09 2.08
CA VAL A 294 -24.19 3.64 2.18
C VAL A 294 -25.32 3.06 3.00
N GLU A 295 -25.92 1.97 2.52
CA GLU A 295 -26.83 1.15 3.31
C GLU A 295 -26.05 0.53 4.47
N ALA A 296 -26.40 0.93 5.70
CA ALA A 296 -25.77 0.45 6.91
C ALA A 296 -26.86 0.17 7.95
N ILE A 297 -26.65 -0.86 8.75
CA ILE A 297 -27.55 -1.21 9.85
C ILE A 297 -27.04 -0.60 11.14
N GLU A 298 -27.96 -0.10 11.96
CA GLU A 298 -27.65 0.21 13.35
C GLU A 298 -27.20 -1.06 14.04
N ARG A 299 -26.14 -0.98 14.84
CA ARG A 299 -25.73 -2.12 15.66
C ARG A 299 -26.82 -2.37 16.71
N GLU A 300 -27.35 -3.59 16.76
CA GLU A 300 -28.29 -4.01 17.79
C GLU A 300 -27.58 -4.26 19.14
N GLY A 301 -28.17 -3.74 20.22
CA GLY A 301 -27.78 -4.03 21.61
C GLY A 301 -26.94 -2.96 22.32
N ASP A 302 -27.09 -2.86 23.65
CA ASP A 302 -26.17 -2.11 24.51
C ASP A 302 -24.79 -2.77 24.43
N TYR A 303 -23.87 -2.12 23.72
CA TYR A 303 -22.46 -2.46 23.67
C TYR A 303 -21.88 -2.59 25.09
N GLN A 304 -21.69 -3.82 25.56
CA GLN A 304 -20.74 -4.08 26.64
C GLN A 304 -19.40 -4.34 25.98
N ALA A 305 -18.63 -3.25 25.80
CA ALA A 305 -17.20 -3.39 25.57
C ALA A 305 -16.65 -4.33 26.63
N ASP A 306 -16.08 -5.46 26.21
CA ASP A 306 -15.00 -6.01 27.01
C ASP A 306 -13.88 -4.97 26.95
N ALA A 307 -13.29 -4.60 28.08
CA ALA A 307 -12.16 -3.69 28.13
C ALA A 307 -11.02 -4.11 27.17
N LEU A 308 -10.93 -5.41 26.85
CA LEU A 308 -9.96 -5.93 25.88
C LEU A 308 -10.46 -5.99 24.42
N TRP A 309 -11.76 -6.15 24.14
CA TRP A 309 -12.25 -6.44 22.79
C TRP A 309 -13.32 -5.44 22.33
N PRO A 310 -12.90 -4.35 21.67
CA PRO A 310 -13.75 -3.17 21.46
C PRO A 310 -14.77 -3.32 20.32
N GLU A 311 -14.75 -4.40 19.54
CA GLU A 311 -15.74 -4.62 18.48
C GLU A 311 -16.48 -5.95 18.69
N GLY A 312 -17.80 -5.91 18.93
CA GLY A 312 -18.62 -7.12 18.92
C GLY A 312 -18.87 -7.59 17.49
N TYR A 313 -18.50 -8.84 17.19
CA TYR A 313 -18.77 -9.48 15.90
C TYR A 313 -19.76 -10.64 16.08
N SER A 314 -20.60 -10.88 15.07
CA SER A 314 -21.49 -12.04 14.97
C SER A 314 -20.73 -13.38 14.79
N PHE A 315 -19.40 -13.31 14.61
CA PHE A 315 -18.53 -14.44 14.33
C PHE A 315 -17.34 -14.51 15.31
N ASN A 316 -16.76 -15.70 15.46
CA ASN A 316 -15.58 -15.91 16.27
C ASN A 316 -14.35 -15.24 15.64
N PHE A 317 -13.84 -14.19 16.28
CA PHE A 317 -12.65 -13.49 15.80
C PHE A 317 -11.70 -13.13 16.94
N TRP A 318 -12.18 -12.52 18.00
CA TRP A 318 -11.30 -12.14 19.11
C TRP A 318 -10.81 -13.36 19.88
N PRO A 319 -9.54 -13.38 20.35
CA PRO A 319 -8.98 -14.46 21.14
C PRO A 319 -9.49 -14.38 22.57
N THR A 320 -10.76 -14.75 22.74
CA THR A 320 -11.50 -14.68 24.00
C THR A 320 -11.16 -15.84 24.94
N ASP A 321 -10.72 -16.98 24.40
CA ASP A 321 -10.23 -18.14 25.16
C ASP A 321 -8.91 -18.67 24.55
N PRO A 322 -7.80 -17.91 24.69
CA PRO A 322 -6.55 -18.25 24.03
C PRO A 322 -5.87 -19.44 24.71
N HIS A 323 -5.43 -20.40 23.90
CA HIS A 323 -4.62 -21.53 24.33
C HIS A 323 -3.41 -21.05 25.15
N PRO A 324 -2.94 -21.81 26.17
CA PRO A 324 -1.83 -21.38 27.02
C PRO A 324 -0.58 -20.90 26.28
N THR A 325 -0.25 -21.51 25.13
CA THR A 325 0.92 -21.10 24.32
C THR A 325 0.72 -19.76 23.59
N GLN A 326 -0.52 -19.28 23.43
CA GLN A 326 -0.84 -17.99 22.81
C GLN A 326 -1.02 -16.86 23.83
N GLN A 327 -1.10 -17.16 25.13
CA GLN A 327 -1.22 -16.14 26.20
C GLN A 327 -0.15 -15.04 26.13
N PRO A 328 1.13 -15.33 25.79
CA PRO A 328 2.12 -14.27 25.63
C PRO A 328 1.80 -13.27 24.51
N LEU A 329 1.02 -13.66 23.49
CA LEU A 329 0.59 -12.78 22.39
C LEU A 329 -0.50 -11.81 22.84
N VAL A 330 -1.47 -12.28 23.62
CA VAL A 330 -2.49 -11.42 24.22
C VAL A 330 -1.86 -10.42 25.19
N ALA A 331 -0.90 -10.87 26.00
CA ALA A 331 -0.14 -9.99 26.88
C ALA A 331 0.64 -8.92 26.09
N ALA A 332 1.28 -9.29 24.98
CA ALA A 332 1.97 -8.36 24.10
C ALA A 332 1.01 -7.32 23.52
N LEU A 333 -0.11 -7.78 22.97
CA LEU A 333 -1.12 -6.91 22.37
C LEU A 333 -1.70 -5.92 23.38
N ARG A 334 -2.00 -6.40 24.59
CA ARG A 334 -2.45 -5.54 25.69
C ARG A 334 -1.39 -4.50 26.06
N ASN A 335 -0.15 -4.92 26.25
CA ASN A 335 0.97 -4.03 26.57
C ASN A 335 1.11 -2.91 25.52
N GLU A 336 1.04 -3.24 24.23
CA GLU A 336 1.11 -2.24 23.17
C GLU A 336 -0.11 -1.30 23.15
N THR A 337 -1.33 -1.80 23.43
CA THR A 337 -2.50 -0.93 23.53
C THR A 337 -2.47 -0.02 24.76
N ASP A 338 -1.96 -0.52 25.89
CA ASP A 338 -1.83 0.26 27.12
C ASP A 338 -0.82 1.41 26.91
N LYS A 339 0.32 1.15 26.25
CA LYS A 339 1.27 2.21 25.85
C LYS A 339 0.61 3.32 25.02
N VAL A 340 -0.25 2.97 24.08
CA VAL A 340 -0.98 3.96 23.26
C VAL A 340 -1.92 4.77 24.14
N ALA A 341 -2.70 4.11 25.00
CA ALA A 341 -3.63 4.78 25.89
C ALA A 341 -2.90 5.76 26.84
N ASP A 342 -1.72 5.37 27.33
CA ASP A 342 -0.91 6.14 28.27
C ASP A 342 -0.07 7.25 27.61
N SER A 343 0.06 7.24 26.27
CA SER A 343 0.92 8.19 25.54
C SER A 343 0.37 9.63 25.47
N GLY A 344 -0.90 9.84 25.82
CA GLY A 344 -1.59 11.13 25.65
C GLY A 344 -2.01 11.45 24.21
N VAL A 345 -1.67 10.62 23.22
CA VAL A 345 -2.06 10.82 21.81
C VAL A 345 -3.58 10.92 21.64
N LEU A 346 -4.34 10.19 22.47
CA LEU A 346 -5.80 10.17 22.45
C LEU A 346 -6.43 11.43 23.04
N ASP A 347 -5.69 12.23 23.81
CA ASP A 347 -6.17 13.52 24.34
C ASP A 347 -6.46 14.51 23.22
N PHE A 348 -5.86 14.32 22.04
CA PHE A 348 -6.22 15.08 20.85
C PHE A 348 -7.72 14.99 20.54
N PHE A 349 -8.43 13.92 20.85
CA PHE A 349 -9.87 13.82 20.58
C PHE A 349 -10.75 14.29 21.76
N ARG A 350 -10.14 14.72 22.86
CA ARG A 350 -10.83 15.27 24.04
C ARG A 350 -10.94 16.78 23.92
N VAL A 351 -12.00 17.23 23.23
CA VAL A 351 -12.35 18.64 23.08
C VAL A 351 -13.84 18.85 23.29
N ASP A 352 -14.17 19.95 23.99
CA ASP A 352 -15.54 20.37 24.28
C ASP A 352 -16.10 21.31 23.21
N ASP A 353 -15.23 22.12 22.60
CA ASP A 353 -15.60 23.01 21.50
C ASP A 353 -15.95 22.21 20.25
N LEU A 354 -17.11 22.50 19.67
CA LEU A 354 -17.67 21.73 18.57
C LEU A 354 -16.94 22.00 17.26
N ASP A 355 -16.58 23.25 16.99
CA ASP A 355 -15.90 23.65 15.75
C ASP A 355 -14.49 23.05 15.68
N GLU A 356 -13.74 23.13 16.79
CA GLU A 356 -12.46 22.43 16.94
C GLU A 356 -12.65 20.91 16.87
N GLY A 357 -13.74 20.38 17.42
CA GLY A 357 -14.12 18.98 17.29
C GLY A 357 -14.24 18.53 15.83
N GLU A 358 -14.97 19.28 15.00
CA GLU A 358 -15.08 19.00 13.57
C GLU A 358 -13.75 19.12 12.85
N ALA A 359 -12.92 20.13 13.15
CA ALA A 359 -11.60 20.30 12.56
C ALA A 359 -10.69 19.08 12.87
N ARG A 360 -10.69 18.61 14.12
CA ARG A 360 -9.91 17.42 14.51
C ARG A 360 -10.40 16.14 13.83
N LEU A 361 -11.70 16.01 13.60
CA LEU A 361 -12.26 14.89 12.83
C LEU A 361 -11.87 14.97 11.35
N ARG A 362 -11.90 16.17 10.73
CA ARG A 362 -11.45 16.37 9.34
C ARG A 362 -9.99 15.95 9.17
N LEU A 363 -9.12 16.42 10.06
CA LEU A 363 -7.70 16.05 10.04
C LEU A 363 -7.50 14.54 10.21
N ALA A 364 -8.16 13.94 11.21
CA ALA A 364 -8.05 12.50 11.43
C ALA A 364 -8.54 11.71 10.20
N LEU A 365 -9.66 12.11 9.60
CA LEU A 365 -10.23 11.45 8.44
C LEU A 365 -9.33 11.57 7.20
N LEU A 366 -8.70 12.73 6.98
CA LEU A 366 -7.72 12.94 5.89
C LEU A 366 -6.57 11.93 5.97
N PHE A 367 -5.97 11.76 7.15
CA PHE A 367 -4.87 10.80 7.35
C PHE A 367 -5.37 9.35 7.33
N MET A 368 -6.51 9.07 7.93
CA MET A 368 -7.10 7.72 7.94
C MET A 368 -7.50 7.23 6.54
N ALA A 369 -7.85 8.13 5.61
CA ALA A 369 -8.20 7.77 4.25
C ALA A 369 -7.06 7.03 3.54
N THR A 370 -5.80 7.44 3.74
CA THR A 370 -4.62 6.80 3.16
C THR A 370 -4.52 5.30 3.47
N ASP A 371 -4.98 4.86 4.64
CA ASP A 371 -4.98 3.44 5.02
C ASP A 371 -6.30 2.75 4.68
N THR A 372 -7.40 3.43 4.99
CA THR A 372 -8.73 2.84 5.03
C THR A 372 -9.27 2.58 3.62
N THR A 373 -9.00 3.47 2.67
CA THR A 373 -9.51 3.30 1.31
C THR A 373 -8.81 2.15 0.59
N GLY A 374 -7.53 1.87 0.92
CA GLY A 374 -6.75 0.74 0.42
C GLY A 374 -7.00 -0.59 1.14
N THR A 375 -7.65 -0.56 2.30
CA THR A 375 -7.99 -1.75 3.10
C THR A 375 -8.78 -2.84 2.33
N PRO A 376 -9.73 -2.52 1.42
CA PRO A 376 -10.37 -3.53 0.57
C PRO A 376 -9.36 -4.35 -0.26
N THR A 377 -8.29 -3.75 -0.76
CA THR A 377 -7.25 -4.46 -1.51
C THR A 377 -6.53 -5.46 -0.62
N VAL A 378 -6.14 -5.05 0.59
CA VAL A 378 -5.50 -5.92 1.58
C VAL A 378 -6.37 -7.13 1.88
N TYR A 379 -7.65 -6.92 2.18
CA TYR A 379 -8.57 -8.01 2.51
C TYR A 379 -9.04 -8.84 1.30
N ARG A 380 -8.93 -8.33 0.07
CA ARG A 380 -9.34 -9.07 -1.12
C ARG A 380 -8.21 -9.86 -1.77
N HIS A 381 -6.98 -9.34 -1.76
CA HIS A 381 -5.87 -9.88 -2.54
C HIS A 381 -4.65 -10.32 -1.71
N MET A 382 -4.51 -9.82 -0.48
CA MET A 382 -3.32 -10.07 0.34
C MET A 382 -3.62 -11.13 1.41
N VAL A 383 -4.56 -10.84 2.31
CA VAL A 383 -4.95 -11.74 3.41
C VAL A 383 -5.46 -13.10 2.92
N PRO A 384 -6.32 -13.17 1.88
CA PRO A 384 -6.88 -14.46 1.47
C PRO A 384 -5.86 -15.40 0.84
N TYR A 385 -6.13 -16.69 0.97
CA TYR A 385 -5.53 -17.75 0.17
C TYR A 385 -6.22 -17.79 -1.19
N ALA A 386 -5.42 -17.83 -2.27
CA ALA A 386 -5.95 -17.97 -3.63
C ALA A 386 -6.68 -19.31 -3.82
N PHE A 387 -6.17 -20.37 -3.18
CA PHE A 387 -6.72 -21.73 -3.25
C PHE A 387 -6.83 -22.32 -1.84
N PRO A 388 -7.85 -21.93 -1.04
CA PRO A 388 -7.98 -22.40 0.34
C PRO A 388 -8.41 -23.88 0.37
N ALA A 389 -7.51 -24.77 0.76
CA ALA A 389 -7.70 -26.21 0.85
C ALA A 389 -8.25 -26.63 2.23
N THR A 390 -7.87 -25.95 3.31
CA THR A 390 -8.25 -26.32 4.68
C THR A 390 -9.40 -25.47 5.22
N PRO A 391 -10.18 -25.96 6.22
CA PRO A 391 -11.17 -25.14 6.91
C PRO A 391 -10.60 -23.85 7.49
N ALA A 392 -9.34 -23.88 7.93
CA ALA A 392 -8.64 -22.73 8.50
C ALA A 392 -8.31 -21.66 7.47
N GLU A 393 -7.79 -22.06 6.31
CA GLU A 393 -7.55 -21.14 5.19
C GLU A 393 -8.86 -20.51 4.72
N ARG A 394 -9.94 -21.31 4.62
CA ARG A 394 -11.28 -20.79 4.32
C ARG A 394 -11.80 -19.84 5.40
N ALA A 395 -11.52 -20.10 6.68
CA ALA A 395 -11.87 -19.20 7.77
C ALA A 395 -11.15 -17.85 7.66
N VAL A 396 -9.85 -17.83 7.33
CA VAL A 396 -9.10 -16.59 7.03
C VAL A 396 -9.73 -15.83 5.87
N ASN A 397 -10.08 -16.50 4.76
CA ASN A 397 -10.74 -15.86 3.62
C ASN A 397 -12.08 -15.22 4.01
N ARG A 398 -12.87 -15.91 4.84
CA ARG A 398 -14.16 -15.40 5.34
C ARG A 398 -13.98 -14.21 6.27
N LEU A 399 -12.97 -14.22 7.16
CA LEU A 399 -12.62 -13.04 7.98
C LEU A 399 -12.30 -11.83 7.08
N ALA A 400 -11.47 -12.04 6.06
CA ALA A 400 -11.06 -10.98 5.14
C ALA A 400 -12.27 -10.39 4.39
N ALA A 401 -13.16 -11.24 3.86
CA ALA A 401 -14.37 -10.81 3.18
C ALA A 401 -15.26 -9.89 4.06
N ARG A 402 -15.42 -10.23 5.35
CA ARG A 402 -16.23 -9.44 6.30
C ARG A 402 -15.63 -8.07 6.61
N PHE A 403 -14.29 -7.95 6.66
CA PHE A 403 -13.63 -6.69 7.02
C PHE A 403 -13.48 -5.70 5.86
N GLY A 404 -13.52 -6.15 4.61
CA GLY A 404 -13.28 -5.31 3.43
C GLY A 404 -14.39 -4.31 3.08
N SER A 405 -15.59 -4.43 3.67
CA SER A 405 -16.77 -3.64 3.25
C SER A 405 -16.91 -2.26 3.89
N ARG A 406 -16.14 -1.97 4.94
CA ARG A 406 -16.35 -0.77 5.79
C ARG A 406 -15.86 0.54 5.15
N SER A 407 -14.88 0.47 4.24
CA SER A 407 -14.23 1.66 3.66
C SER A 407 -15.20 2.59 2.92
N LYS A 408 -16.32 2.06 2.39
CA LYS A 408 -17.33 2.87 1.69
C LYS A 408 -17.97 3.92 2.61
N MET A 409 -18.16 3.60 3.89
CA MET A 409 -18.74 4.55 4.85
C MET A 409 -17.81 5.74 5.11
N LEU A 410 -16.49 5.58 4.92
CA LEU A 410 -15.53 6.68 5.10
C LEU A 410 -15.84 7.84 4.17
N TYR A 411 -16.30 7.56 2.95
CA TYR A 411 -16.69 8.61 2.01
C TYR A 411 -17.92 9.38 2.51
N VAL A 412 -18.88 8.74 3.19
CA VAL A 412 -20.02 9.46 3.77
C VAL A 412 -19.56 10.47 4.81
N ASP A 413 -18.67 10.07 5.72
CA ASP A 413 -18.06 10.97 6.70
C ASP A 413 -17.25 12.09 6.01
N TRP A 414 -16.54 11.76 4.92
CA TRP A 414 -15.73 12.72 4.15
C TRP A 414 -16.58 13.85 3.57
N HIS A 415 -17.70 13.50 2.92
CA HIS A 415 -18.64 14.48 2.39
C HIS A 415 -19.34 15.25 3.52
N SER A 416 -19.72 14.57 4.59
CA SER A 416 -20.44 15.19 5.72
C SER A 416 -19.60 16.23 6.45
N LEU A 417 -18.28 16.01 6.54
CA LEU A 417 -17.33 16.97 7.08
C LEU A 417 -16.87 18.02 6.05
N GLY A 418 -17.32 17.94 4.79
CA GLY A 418 -17.03 18.89 3.73
C GLY A 418 -15.55 18.90 3.29
N LEU A 419 -14.86 17.76 3.37
CA LEU A 419 -13.41 17.71 3.13
C LEU A 419 -13.02 18.11 1.70
N ASP A 420 -13.81 17.76 0.68
CA ASP A 420 -13.49 18.15 -0.70
C ASP A 420 -13.46 19.66 -0.89
N ASP A 421 -14.46 20.39 -0.36
CA ASP A 421 -14.55 21.84 -0.49
C ASP A 421 -13.53 22.56 0.40
N ARG A 422 -13.14 21.96 1.52
CA ARG A 422 -12.12 22.51 2.43
C ARG A 422 -10.74 22.38 1.83
N LEU A 423 -10.39 21.18 1.35
CA LEU A 423 -9.09 20.92 0.75
C LEU A 423 -8.94 21.68 -0.56
N ASP A 424 -9.96 21.61 -1.43
CA ASP A 424 -9.93 22.19 -2.79
C ASP A 424 -8.64 21.83 -3.55
N TRP A 425 -8.09 20.64 -3.25
CA TRP A 425 -6.84 20.21 -3.84
C TRP A 425 -7.07 19.74 -5.26
N PRO A 426 -6.20 20.14 -6.20
CA PRO A 426 -6.16 19.48 -7.49
C PRO A 426 -5.70 18.02 -7.34
N VAL A 427 -5.84 17.25 -8.42
CA VAL A 427 -5.49 15.82 -8.43
C VAL A 427 -4.03 15.62 -8.06
N SER A 428 -3.13 16.44 -8.62
CA SER A 428 -1.70 16.35 -8.38
C SER A 428 -1.34 16.53 -6.90
N ARG A 429 -1.93 17.51 -6.21
CA ARG A 429 -1.69 17.73 -4.77
C ARG A 429 -2.22 16.56 -3.93
N THR A 430 -3.36 15.98 -4.33
CA THR A 430 -3.91 14.79 -3.66
C THR A 430 -3.00 13.57 -3.84
N LEU A 431 -2.47 13.35 -5.04
CA LEU A 431 -1.48 12.28 -5.30
C LEU A 431 -0.19 12.50 -4.50
N GLU A 432 0.30 13.74 -4.44
CA GLU A 432 1.45 14.09 -3.60
C GLU A 432 1.18 13.77 -2.14
N PHE A 433 0.01 14.16 -1.61
CA PHE A 433 -0.38 13.83 -0.24
C PHE A 433 -0.35 12.31 0.02
N ILE A 434 -0.86 11.50 -0.91
CA ILE A 434 -0.93 10.05 -0.73
C ILE A 434 0.46 9.39 -0.79
N TYR A 435 1.30 9.78 -1.75
CA TYR A 435 2.50 9.01 -2.12
C TYR A 435 3.84 9.69 -1.82
N LEU A 436 3.89 11.02 -1.80
CA LEU A 436 5.17 11.76 -1.75
C LEU A 436 5.32 12.58 -0.47
N ASP A 437 4.22 12.91 0.18
CA ASP A 437 4.21 13.74 1.37
C ASP A 437 4.86 12.99 2.54
N ARG A 438 5.67 13.73 3.29
CA ARG A 438 6.41 13.22 4.45
C ARG A 438 5.47 12.99 5.63
N ALA A 439 4.29 13.60 5.65
CA ALA A 439 3.29 13.36 6.68
C ALA A 439 2.66 11.96 6.56
N THR A 440 2.55 11.44 5.33
CA THR A 440 1.92 10.14 5.03
C THR A 440 2.92 9.02 4.79
N GLU A 441 4.23 9.28 4.84
CA GLU A 441 5.27 8.25 4.72
C GLU A 441 5.06 7.08 5.70
N THR A 442 4.77 7.41 6.97
CA THR A 442 4.50 6.42 8.02
C THR A 442 3.25 5.56 7.78
N HIS A 443 2.31 6.03 6.97
CA HIS A 443 1.16 5.23 6.53
C HIS A 443 1.57 4.20 5.48
N ARG A 444 2.51 4.58 4.60
CA ARG A 444 3.10 3.66 3.61
C ARG A 444 3.99 2.61 4.28
N ASP A 445 4.79 3.01 5.28
CA ASP A 445 5.55 2.09 6.13
C ASP A 445 4.64 1.02 6.77
N LEU A 446 3.54 1.44 7.40
CA LEU A 446 2.58 0.52 8.02
C LEU A 446 2.05 -0.51 7.01
N ARG A 447 1.70 -0.06 5.79
CA ARG A 447 1.21 -0.97 4.75
C ARG A 447 2.26 -2.02 4.39
N ALA A 448 3.52 -1.62 4.27
CA ALA A 448 4.61 -2.55 3.98
C ALA A 448 4.81 -3.57 5.11
N VAL A 449 4.80 -3.11 6.38
CA VAL A 449 4.89 -3.99 7.56
C VAL A 449 3.76 -5.01 7.59
N VAL A 450 2.51 -4.58 7.40
CA VAL A 450 1.34 -5.47 7.35
C VAL A 450 1.46 -6.47 6.21
N THR A 451 1.83 -5.99 5.02
CA THR A 451 2.01 -6.82 3.80
C THR A 451 3.05 -7.91 4.03
N HIS A 452 4.21 -7.53 4.57
CA HIS A 452 5.29 -8.46 4.86
C HIS A 452 4.82 -9.60 5.77
N HIS A 453 4.16 -9.29 6.89
CA HIS A 453 3.70 -10.32 7.83
C HIS A 453 2.57 -11.21 7.30
N ILE A 454 1.85 -10.79 6.26
CA ILE A 454 0.81 -11.61 5.62
C ILE A 454 1.40 -12.52 4.54
N ASP A 455 2.29 -11.99 3.71
CA ASP A 455 2.69 -12.65 2.47
C ASP A 455 3.88 -13.61 2.65
N VAL A 456 4.70 -13.44 3.69
CA VAL A 456 5.82 -14.38 3.99
C VAL A 456 5.36 -15.67 4.67
N THR A 457 4.06 -15.84 4.91
CA THR A 457 3.52 -17.00 5.62
C THR A 457 2.29 -17.61 4.95
N THR A 458 2.25 -18.93 4.94
CA THR A 458 1.07 -19.72 4.61
C THR A 458 0.35 -20.23 5.87
N ASP A 459 0.90 -20.02 7.07
CA ASP A 459 0.28 -20.44 8.33
C ASP A 459 -0.98 -19.60 8.63
N PRO A 460 -2.17 -20.22 8.67
CA PRO A 460 -3.42 -19.52 8.98
C PRO A 460 -3.40 -18.82 10.34
N LEU A 461 -2.69 -19.37 11.33
CA LEU A 461 -2.61 -18.80 12.67
C LEU A 461 -1.80 -17.50 12.68
N LEU A 462 -0.71 -17.42 11.91
CA LEU A 462 0.07 -16.19 11.76
C LEU A 462 -0.73 -15.10 11.03
N ARG A 463 -1.42 -15.44 9.94
CA ARG A 463 -2.30 -14.47 9.25
C ARG A 463 -3.41 -13.97 10.16
N TYR A 464 -4.02 -14.87 10.94
CA TYR A 464 -5.01 -14.52 11.95
C TYR A 464 -4.46 -13.51 12.96
N TRP A 465 -3.30 -13.78 13.57
CA TRP A 465 -2.70 -12.87 14.56
C TRP A 465 -2.29 -11.51 13.98
N THR A 466 -1.83 -11.46 12.73
CA THR A 466 -1.57 -10.19 12.03
C THR A 466 -2.85 -9.36 11.88
N VAL A 467 -3.98 -10.00 11.53
CA VAL A 467 -5.29 -9.32 11.44
C VAL A 467 -5.80 -8.90 12.82
N VAL A 468 -5.64 -9.73 13.85
CA VAL A 468 -5.99 -9.38 15.24
C VAL A 468 -5.20 -8.17 15.71
N ALA A 469 -3.88 -8.15 15.49
CA ALA A 469 -3.02 -7.02 15.82
C ALA A 469 -3.49 -5.73 15.15
N LEU A 470 -3.69 -5.78 13.82
CA LEU A 470 -4.17 -4.63 13.05
C LEU A 470 -5.51 -4.10 13.57
N LYS A 471 -6.48 -4.99 13.82
CA LYS A 471 -7.81 -4.60 14.31
C LYS A 471 -7.77 -4.03 15.72
N LYS A 472 -7.08 -4.69 16.65
CA LYS A 472 -7.03 -4.23 18.04
C LYS A 472 -6.29 -2.90 18.16
N MET A 473 -5.14 -2.75 17.49
CA MET A 473 -4.40 -1.49 17.50
C MET A 473 -5.20 -0.35 16.87
N THR A 474 -5.92 -0.60 15.78
CA THR A 474 -6.79 0.42 15.16
C THR A 474 -7.95 0.81 16.07
N ALA A 475 -8.56 -0.17 16.75
CA ALA A 475 -9.72 0.08 17.59
C ALA A 475 -9.41 0.99 18.79
N THR A 476 -8.20 0.90 19.38
CA THR A 476 -7.76 1.78 20.47
C THR A 476 -7.89 3.27 20.11
N TYR A 477 -7.59 3.64 18.86
CA TYR A 477 -7.77 5.01 18.39
C TYR A 477 -9.20 5.29 17.94
N ALA A 478 -9.85 4.30 17.30
CA ALA A 478 -11.21 4.42 16.82
C ALA A 478 -12.21 4.75 17.94
N ASP A 479 -11.99 4.29 19.17
CA ASP A 479 -12.86 4.61 20.32
C ASP A 479 -12.79 6.09 20.72
N ALA A 480 -11.59 6.67 20.71
CA ALA A 480 -11.39 8.09 21.03
C ALA A 480 -11.98 8.97 19.92
N VAL A 481 -11.67 8.65 18.66
CA VAL A 481 -12.23 9.32 17.48
C VAL A 481 -13.76 9.21 17.46
N GLY A 482 -14.29 8.01 17.68
CA GLY A 482 -15.72 7.74 17.67
C GLY A 482 -16.47 8.43 18.79
N SER A 483 -15.85 8.60 19.96
CA SER A 483 -16.43 9.38 21.04
C SER A 483 -16.63 10.85 20.66
N LEU A 484 -15.65 11.46 19.99
CA LEU A 484 -15.79 12.82 19.46
C LEU A 484 -16.81 12.86 18.31
N ALA A 485 -16.74 11.93 17.36
CA ALA A 485 -17.65 11.84 16.22
C ALA A 485 -19.12 11.67 16.65
N ARG A 486 -19.41 10.87 17.67
CA ARG A 486 -20.77 10.75 18.22
C ARG A 486 -21.28 12.07 18.79
N ARG A 487 -20.44 12.82 19.52
CA ARG A 487 -20.82 14.15 20.02
C ARG A 487 -21.09 15.12 18.88
N VAL A 488 -20.24 15.13 17.85
CA VAL A 488 -20.43 15.97 16.67
C VAL A 488 -21.73 15.60 15.96
N GLU A 489 -21.93 14.33 15.60
CA GLU A 489 -23.16 13.83 14.96
C GLU A 489 -24.41 14.20 15.77
N GLU A 490 -24.40 14.04 17.10
CA GLU A 490 -25.53 14.38 17.97
C GLU A 490 -25.83 15.88 18.05
N LYS A 491 -24.82 16.75 17.91
CA LYS A 491 -24.99 18.22 18.03
C LYS A 491 -25.27 18.90 16.70
N THR A 492 -24.73 18.39 15.59
CA THR A 492 -24.81 19.00 14.27
C THR A 492 -25.82 18.30 13.36
N GLY A 493 -26.14 17.04 13.64
CA GLY A 493 -26.95 16.19 12.76
C GLY A 493 -26.18 15.66 11.54
N LEU A 494 -24.87 15.88 11.45
CA LEU A 494 -24.04 15.35 10.36
C LEU A 494 -23.92 13.83 10.46
N PRO A 495 -24.17 13.06 9.38
CA PRO A 495 -24.03 11.61 9.44
C PRO A 495 -22.55 11.23 9.42
N LEU A 496 -22.09 10.54 10.47
CA LEU A 496 -20.70 10.07 10.60
C LEU A 496 -20.64 8.54 10.78
N PRO A 497 -21.23 7.74 9.86
CA PRO A 497 -21.34 6.29 10.00
C PRO A 497 -20.00 5.56 10.16
N TYR A 498 -18.92 6.03 9.55
CA TYR A 498 -17.63 5.38 9.67
C TYR A 498 -16.98 5.67 11.03
N LEU A 499 -16.87 6.94 11.41
CA LEU A 499 -16.14 7.39 12.59
C LEU A 499 -16.91 7.07 13.89
N THR A 500 -18.24 7.15 13.91
CA THR A 500 -19.02 6.88 15.14
C THR A 500 -18.96 5.42 15.61
N LEU A 501 -18.63 4.49 14.71
CA LEU A 501 -18.70 3.04 14.88
C LEU A 501 -20.10 2.50 15.27
N LYS A 502 -21.15 3.34 15.29
CA LYS A 502 -22.53 2.98 15.64
C LYS A 502 -23.19 2.10 14.59
N ARG A 503 -22.70 2.15 13.35
CA ARG A 503 -23.25 1.46 12.19
C ARG A 503 -22.24 0.48 11.63
N THR A 504 -22.73 -0.67 11.16
CA THR A 504 -21.92 -1.65 10.44
C THR A 504 -22.43 -1.79 9.02
N PRO A 505 -21.53 -2.04 8.04
CA PRO A 505 -21.98 -2.38 6.70
C PRO A 505 -22.77 -3.69 6.76
N HIS A 506 -23.71 -3.88 5.82
CA HIS A 506 -24.33 -5.19 5.65
C HIS A 506 -23.27 -6.27 5.47
N GLU A 507 -23.48 -7.41 6.13
CA GLU A 507 -22.59 -8.57 5.95
C GLU A 507 -22.58 -8.98 4.47
N PRO A 508 -21.40 -9.28 3.90
CA PRO A 508 -21.32 -9.75 2.52
C PRO A 508 -22.06 -11.09 2.39
N ALA A 509 -22.81 -11.25 1.30
CA ALA A 509 -23.40 -12.55 0.98
C ALA A 509 -22.28 -13.57 0.74
N MET A 510 -22.23 -14.61 1.58
CA MET A 510 -21.27 -15.70 1.48
C MET A 510 -22.01 -17.03 1.56
N GLU A 511 -21.58 -18.00 0.77
CA GLU A 511 -22.08 -19.37 0.89
C GLU A 511 -21.82 -19.90 2.32
N PRO A 512 -22.76 -20.67 2.90
CA PRO A 512 -22.56 -21.28 4.22
C PRO A 512 -21.34 -22.21 4.23
N ASP A 513 -20.45 -22.05 5.22
CA ASP A 513 -19.32 -22.95 5.45
C ASP A 513 -19.17 -23.22 6.96
N PRO A 514 -19.96 -24.16 7.52
CA PRO A 514 -19.97 -24.40 8.95
C PRO A 514 -18.64 -24.92 9.48
N GLN A 515 -17.80 -25.55 8.63
CA GLN A 515 -16.47 -26.00 9.05
C GLN A 515 -15.53 -24.83 9.24
N ALA A 516 -15.52 -23.88 8.30
CA ALA A 516 -14.72 -22.65 8.42
C ALA A 516 -15.24 -21.75 9.54
N ASP A 517 -16.56 -21.57 9.66
CA ASP A 517 -17.17 -20.73 10.70
C ASP A 517 -16.98 -21.31 12.12
N ALA A 518 -16.72 -22.62 12.25
CA ALA A 518 -16.40 -23.28 13.51
C ALA A 518 -14.92 -23.17 13.91
N VAL A 519 -14.03 -22.67 13.05
CA VAL A 519 -12.60 -22.53 13.38
C VAL A 519 -12.41 -21.53 14.50
N ARG A 520 -11.67 -21.95 15.53
CA ARG A 520 -11.26 -21.14 16.69
C ARG A 520 -9.75 -21.08 16.75
N PHE A 521 -9.15 -20.11 16.05
CA PHE A 521 -7.69 -19.94 16.00
C PHE A 521 -7.09 -19.70 17.38
N ASP A 522 -7.83 -19.03 18.27
CA ASP A 522 -7.43 -18.73 19.63
C ASP A 522 -7.18 -19.99 20.46
N THR A 523 -7.91 -21.08 20.21
CA THR A 523 -7.77 -22.33 20.98
C THR A 523 -6.66 -23.25 20.49
N TRP A 524 -5.93 -22.88 19.43
CA TRP A 524 -4.88 -23.72 18.84
C TRP A 524 -3.58 -23.67 19.64
N ALA A 525 -2.81 -24.76 19.65
CA ALA A 525 -1.44 -24.70 20.15
C ALA A 525 -0.53 -24.03 19.10
N ALA A 526 0.11 -22.92 19.47
CA ALA A 526 1.20 -22.32 18.70
C ALA A 526 2.56 -22.90 19.12
N SER A 527 3.47 -23.11 18.17
CA SER A 527 4.88 -23.41 18.46
C SER A 527 5.61 -22.16 18.96
N PRO A 528 6.79 -22.28 19.59
CA PRO A 528 7.60 -21.13 19.97
C PRO A 528 7.89 -20.18 18.80
N GLU A 529 8.21 -20.73 17.62
CA GLU A 529 8.51 -19.95 16.42
C GLU A 529 7.29 -19.18 15.92
N THR A 530 6.10 -19.80 15.94
CA THR A 530 4.83 -19.12 15.61
C THR A 530 4.54 -18.00 16.60
N VAL A 531 4.79 -18.21 17.90
CA VAL A 531 4.61 -17.17 18.92
C VAL A 531 5.56 -16.00 18.69
N ASP A 532 6.83 -16.26 18.40
CA ASP A 532 7.81 -15.20 18.16
C ASP A 532 7.49 -14.40 16.90
N ALA A 533 7.09 -15.07 15.81
CA ALA A 533 6.68 -14.41 14.57
C ALA A 533 5.40 -13.57 14.75
N ALA A 534 4.38 -14.10 15.45
CA ALA A 534 3.16 -13.36 15.75
C ALA A 534 3.42 -12.16 16.67
N ARG A 535 4.30 -12.31 17.66
CA ARG A 535 4.75 -11.21 18.53
C ARG A 535 5.41 -10.10 17.72
N ALA A 536 6.33 -10.45 16.83
CA ALA A 536 6.99 -9.47 15.96
C ALA A 536 5.98 -8.69 15.10
N ALA A 537 4.95 -9.37 14.57
CA ALA A 537 3.87 -8.71 13.84
C ALA A 537 3.07 -7.74 14.73
N ILE A 538 2.72 -8.14 15.96
CA ILE A 538 2.02 -7.28 16.92
C ILE A 538 2.83 -6.01 17.21
N GLU A 539 4.11 -6.17 17.58
CA GLU A 539 4.99 -5.07 17.98
C GLU A 539 5.30 -4.13 16.81
N GLY A 540 5.57 -4.69 15.62
CA GLY A 540 5.83 -3.92 14.39
C GLY A 540 4.62 -3.10 13.94
N ILE A 541 3.43 -3.71 13.92
CA ILE A 541 2.18 -3.00 13.59
C ILE A 541 1.87 -1.93 14.64
N ALA A 542 2.00 -2.24 15.92
CA ALA A 542 1.74 -1.28 16.99
C ALA A 542 2.67 -0.06 16.91
N THR A 543 3.96 -0.30 16.71
CA THR A 543 4.97 0.75 16.55
C THR A 543 4.64 1.65 15.35
N SER A 544 4.35 1.04 14.20
CA SER A 544 4.01 1.79 12.98
C SER A 544 2.74 2.63 13.15
N ILE A 545 1.70 2.06 13.78
CA ILE A 545 0.47 2.78 14.09
C ILE A 545 0.72 3.94 15.06
N PHE A 546 1.54 3.74 16.09
CA PHE A 546 1.87 4.80 17.05
C PHE A 546 2.60 5.97 16.38
N ILE A 547 3.56 5.66 15.51
CA ILE A 547 4.37 6.66 14.81
C ILE A 547 3.51 7.49 13.86
N ARG A 548 2.60 6.87 13.08
CA ARG A 548 1.71 7.63 12.17
C ARG A 548 0.80 8.62 12.91
N TYR A 549 0.30 8.28 14.10
CA TYR A 549 -0.56 9.20 14.83
C TYR A 549 0.24 10.37 15.39
N ASN A 550 1.44 10.13 15.93
CA ASN A 550 2.33 11.21 16.31
C ASN A 550 2.68 12.11 15.11
N ARG A 551 2.87 11.52 13.93
CA ARG A 551 3.11 12.26 12.69
C ARG A 551 1.95 13.18 12.31
N MET A 552 0.71 12.70 12.40
CA MET A 552 -0.49 13.51 12.21
C MET A 552 -0.55 14.68 13.22
N LEU A 553 -0.25 14.41 14.50
CA LEU A 553 -0.21 15.47 15.53
C LEU A 553 0.91 16.49 15.29
N ASP A 554 2.05 16.06 14.79
CA ASP A 554 3.15 16.95 14.40
C ASP A 554 2.73 17.85 13.24
N SER A 555 2.07 17.30 12.22
CA SER A 555 1.52 18.10 11.12
C SER A 555 0.46 19.10 11.57
N ARG A 556 -0.38 18.75 12.56
CA ARG A 556 -1.28 19.72 13.20
C ARG A 556 -0.52 20.84 13.89
N ARG A 557 0.51 20.51 14.67
CA ARG A 557 1.33 21.49 15.40
C ARG A 557 2.08 22.43 14.44
N GLN A 558 2.57 21.90 13.33
CA GLN A 558 3.30 22.64 12.29
C GLN A 558 2.36 23.40 11.34
N ARG A 559 1.05 23.08 11.37
CA ARG A 559 0.02 23.62 10.48
C ARG A 559 0.30 23.31 9.02
N ASP A 560 0.70 22.07 8.74
CA ASP A 560 0.98 21.59 7.37
C ASP A 560 -0.28 21.58 6.50
N TYR A 561 -1.45 21.45 7.12
CA TYR A 561 -2.77 21.36 6.47
C TYR A 561 -3.76 22.34 7.11
N PRO A 562 -3.56 23.66 6.96
CA PRO A 562 -4.38 24.69 7.60
C PRO A 562 -5.85 24.66 7.14
N GLU A 563 -6.15 24.04 6.00
CA GLU A 563 -7.48 24.01 5.38
C GLU A 563 -8.48 23.12 6.14
N VAL A 564 -7.97 22.09 6.82
CA VAL A 564 -8.75 21.13 7.62
C VAL A 564 -8.62 21.36 9.12
N ALA A 565 -7.97 22.45 9.50
CA ALA A 565 -7.46 22.74 10.84
C ALA A 565 -8.28 23.77 11.62
#